data_AF-A0A3A0BWY6-F1
#
_entry.id   AF-A0A3A0BWY6-F1
#
_cell.length_a   1.000
_cell.length_b   1.000
_cell.length_c   1.000
_cell.angle_alpha   90.00
_cell.angle_beta   90.00
_cell.angle_gamma   90.00
#
_symmetry.space_group_name_H-M   'P 1'
#
loop_
_entity.id
_entity.type
_entity.pdbx_description
1 polymer ?
#
loop_
_entity_poly.entity_id
_entity_poly.type
_entity_poly.pdbx_seq_one_letter_code
_entity_poly.pdbx_strand_id
1 'polypeptide(L)'
;MDVERAAFALLPFIDTLKDRTTASQEDYDAVRKQFEIVTASVATATGLMAVAELRPKAVVQEQPESDLLSLLNALRAFQEQEGPSGRSARGLVGQVMQRLEQGARQGMTTISGCEFKKILSDFRDIDEQLLVLIRAQLPNVAQTLHHLDSYGNSDADPVLNACVQEIERLQSCARQANAASLVTFLTGLHSFLSLIIQHRLVLAPRRVAAVEARIRSVLTAFEGWCVAGQGECDAMSRLLPAA
;
A
#
# COMPACT_ATOMS: atom_id res chain seq x y z
N MET A 1 37.75 -31.51 13.29
CA MET A 1 36.73 -32.49 13.70
C MET A 1 35.52 -31.84 14.38
N ASP A 2 35.59 -30.57 14.83
CA ASP A 2 34.50 -29.93 15.58
C ASP A 2 33.39 -29.26 14.74
N VAL A 3 33.68 -28.80 13.52
CA VAL A 3 32.69 -28.05 12.71
C VAL A 3 31.57 -28.95 12.18
N GLU A 4 31.89 -30.16 11.71
CA GLU A 4 30.88 -31.13 11.25
C GLU A 4 29.98 -31.54 12.40
N ARG A 5 30.55 -31.82 13.58
CA ARG A 5 29.79 -32.21 14.77
C ARG A 5 28.84 -31.09 15.24
N ALA A 6 29.26 -29.83 15.13
CA ALA A 6 28.44 -28.67 15.42
C ALA A 6 27.34 -28.45 14.37
N ALA A 7 27.63 -28.68 13.08
CA ALA A 7 26.63 -28.59 12.01
C ALA A 7 25.57 -29.70 12.10
N PHE A 8 25.97 -30.94 12.45
CA PHE A 8 25.04 -32.05 12.67
C PHE A 8 24.14 -31.85 13.90
N ALA A 9 24.58 -31.08 14.90
CA ALA A 9 23.76 -30.75 16.07
C ALA A 9 22.59 -29.79 15.76
N LEU A 10 22.59 -29.12 14.60
CA LEU A 10 21.53 -28.21 14.17
C LEU A 10 20.35 -28.91 13.48
N LEU A 11 20.54 -30.15 13.00
CA LEU A 11 19.52 -30.87 12.23
C LEU A 11 18.18 -31.09 12.97
N PRO A 12 18.16 -31.46 14.28
CA PRO A 12 16.90 -31.64 15.01
C PRO A 12 16.05 -30.36 15.11
N PHE A 13 16.72 -29.20 15.13
CA PHE A 13 16.04 -27.91 15.23
C PHE A 13 15.45 -27.43 13.90
N ILE A 14 16.11 -27.77 12.78
CA ILE A 14 15.58 -27.49 11.43
C ILE A 14 14.29 -28.28 11.20
N ASP A 15 14.21 -29.53 11.69
CA ASP A 15 12.99 -30.33 11.63
C ASP A 15 11.89 -29.77 12.55
N THR A 16 12.26 -29.21 13.71
CA THR A 16 11.30 -28.56 14.65
C THR A 16 10.72 -27.25 14.07
N LEU A 17 11.52 -26.48 13.31
CA LEU A 17 11.07 -25.24 12.65
C LEU A 17 10.29 -25.47 11.35
N LYS A 18 10.27 -26.70 10.84
CA LYS A 18 9.54 -27.09 9.63
C LYS A 18 8.02 -27.19 9.89
N ASP A 19 7.63 -27.58 11.11
CA ASP A 19 6.25 -27.52 11.59
C ASP A 19 5.97 -26.20 12.31
N ARG A 20 5.58 -25.19 11.54
CA ARG A 20 5.36 -23.79 11.99
C ARG A 20 4.23 -23.59 13.01
N THR A 21 3.53 -24.64 13.42
CA THR A 21 2.36 -24.56 14.32
C THR A 21 2.67 -24.89 15.78
N THR A 22 3.87 -25.37 16.11
CA THR A 22 4.25 -25.76 17.47
C THR A 22 5.52 -25.08 18.01
N ALA A 23 6.26 -24.33 17.18
CA ALA A 23 7.49 -23.67 17.59
C ALA A 23 7.22 -22.50 18.55
N SER A 24 7.74 -22.61 19.77
CA SER A 24 7.66 -21.59 20.82
C SER A 24 8.81 -20.57 20.70
N GLN A 25 8.69 -19.42 21.37
CA GLN A 25 9.74 -18.39 21.40
C GLN A 25 11.05 -18.91 22.02
N GLU A 26 10.96 -19.83 22.97
CA GLU A 26 12.13 -20.50 23.57
C GLU A 26 12.87 -21.37 22.55
N ASP A 27 12.15 -22.00 21.61
CA ASP A 27 12.74 -22.79 20.54
C ASP A 27 13.55 -21.91 19.57
N TYR A 28 13.04 -20.72 19.24
CA TYR A 28 13.76 -19.75 18.41
C TYR A 28 15.03 -19.21 19.09
N ASP A 29 14.95 -18.95 20.40
CA ASP A 29 16.11 -18.48 21.16
C ASP A 29 17.17 -19.58 21.34
N ALA A 30 16.75 -20.84 21.50
CA ALA A 30 17.66 -22.00 21.51
C ALA A 30 18.40 -22.16 20.17
N VAL A 31 17.69 -21.99 19.05
CA VAL A 31 18.28 -22.04 17.70
C VAL A 31 19.27 -20.90 17.48
N ARG A 32 18.93 -19.68 17.88
CA ARG A 32 19.82 -18.52 17.77
C ARG A 32 21.13 -18.77 18.53
N LYS A 33 21.04 -19.25 19.77
CA LYS A 33 22.21 -19.53 20.61
C LYS A 33 23.11 -20.63 20.02
N GLN A 34 22.51 -21.66 19.41
CA GLN A 34 23.25 -22.71 18.70
C GLN A 34 23.97 -22.17 17.45
N PHE A 35 23.33 -21.30 16.67
CA PHE A 35 23.96 -20.64 15.52
C PHE A 35 25.13 -19.74 15.92
N GLU A 36 25.02 -19.03 17.04
CA GLU A 36 26.12 -18.22 17.60
C GLU A 36 27.33 -19.08 17.96
N ILE A 37 27.12 -20.24 18.59
CA ILE A 37 28.17 -21.20 18.94
C ILE A 37 28.86 -21.76 17.68
N VAL A 38 28.08 -22.09 16.65
CA VAL A 38 28.61 -22.61 15.37
C VAL A 38 29.42 -21.53 14.67
N THR A 39 28.94 -20.29 14.64
CA THR A 39 29.64 -19.16 14.01
C THR A 39 30.97 -18.88 14.72
N ALA A 40 30.98 -18.89 16.06
CA ALA A 40 32.20 -18.74 16.85
C ALA A 40 33.20 -19.89 16.61
N SER A 41 32.70 -21.13 16.49
CA SER A 41 33.54 -22.31 16.25
C SER A 41 34.14 -22.31 14.83
N VAL A 42 33.39 -21.87 13.82
CA VAL A 42 33.85 -21.71 12.44
C VAL A 42 34.89 -20.60 12.34
N ALA A 43 34.67 -19.46 13.01
CA ALA A 43 35.65 -18.36 13.06
C ALA A 43 36.98 -18.81 13.69
N THR A 44 36.91 -19.60 14.77
CA THR A 44 38.09 -20.14 15.44
C THR A 44 38.83 -21.16 14.56
N ALA A 45 38.10 -22.01 13.82
CA ALA A 45 38.68 -23.06 12.98
C ALA A 45 39.28 -22.53 11.65
N THR A 46 38.78 -21.41 11.12
CA THR A 46 39.22 -20.85 9.84
C THR A 46 40.33 -19.81 9.97
N GLY A 47 40.68 -19.38 11.19
CA GLY A 47 41.74 -18.38 11.43
C GLY A 47 41.42 -16.99 10.87
N LEU A 48 40.25 -16.81 10.25
CA LEU A 48 39.66 -15.51 10.01
C LEU A 48 39.23 -15.00 11.37
N MET A 49 39.98 -14.03 11.90
CA MET A 49 39.46 -13.02 12.80
C MET A 49 38.32 -12.32 12.05
N ALA A 50 37.16 -12.99 12.00
CA ALA A 50 35.90 -12.34 11.76
C ALA A 50 35.87 -11.27 12.83
N VAL A 51 35.96 -10.02 12.39
CA VAL A 51 35.58 -8.85 13.16
C VAL A 51 34.08 -9.03 13.43
N ALA A 52 33.76 -9.95 14.34
CA ALA A 52 32.64 -9.81 15.22
C ALA A 52 33.03 -8.64 16.11
N GLU A 53 32.91 -7.44 15.54
CA GLU A 53 32.27 -6.38 16.30
C GLU A 53 30.99 -7.02 16.82
N LEU A 54 31.10 -7.56 18.04
CA LEU A 54 30.01 -7.59 18.98
C LEU A 54 29.53 -6.15 19.01
N ARG A 55 28.62 -5.83 18.07
CA ARG A 55 27.80 -4.63 18.12
C ARG A 55 27.33 -4.64 19.57
N PRO A 56 27.74 -3.67 20.40
CA PRO A 56 27.25 -3.64 21.78
C PRO A 56 25.75 -3.76 21.64
N LYS A 57 25.19 -4.81 22.28
CA LYS A 57 23.76 -5.18 22.28
C LYS A 57 23.03 -3.91 21.95
N ALA A 58 22.51 -3.78 20.72
CA ALA A 58 21.83 -2.56 20.34
C ALA A 58 20.83 -2.38 21.47
N VAL A 59 21.10 -1.40 22.34
CA VAL A 59 20.11 -0.91 23.26
C VAL A 59 19.01 -0.64 22.26
N VAL A 60 17.89 -1.37 22.40
CA VAL A 60 16.66 -0.94 21.76
C VAL A 60 16.56 0.47 22.30
N GLN A 61 17.06 1.44 21.53
CA GLN A 61 16.79 2.83 21.76
C GLN A 61 15.29 2.81 21.58
N GLU A 62 14.58 2.78 22.71
CA GLU A 62 13.16 3.05 22.77
C GLU A 62 13.02 4.30 21.90
N GLN A 63 12.55 4.09 20.68
CA GLN A 63 12.42 5.20 19.75
C GLN A 63 11.54 6.20 20.47
N PRO A 64 11.88 7.50 20.47
CA PRO A 64 11.16 8.47 21.27
C PRO A 64 9.68 8.38 20.93
N GLU A 65 8.92 7.78 21.86
CA GLU A 65 7.48 7.66 21.73
C GLU A 65 6.93 9.08 21.81
N SER A 66 6.19 9.46 20.80
CA SER A 66 5.57 10.77 20.78
C SER A 66 4.20 10.68 21.41
N ASP A 67 3.89 11.65 22.25
CA ASP A 67 2.54 11.83 22.79
C ASP A 67 1.56 12.02 21.62
N LEU A 68 0.52 11.20 21.60
CA LEU A 68 -0.44 11.15 20.49
C LEU A 68 -1.22 12.47 20.36
N LEU A 69 -1.55 13.11 21.50
CA LEU A 69 -2.25 14.39 21.50
C LEU A 69 -1.39 15.49 20.87
N SER A 70 -0.10 15.51 21.17
CA SER A 70 0.87 16.43 20.56
C SER A 70 0.94 16.25 19.04
N LEU A 71 0.97 15.00 18.56
CA LEU A 71 0.94 14.71 17.12
C LEU A 71 -0.39 15.14 16.46
N LEU A 72 -1.53 14.86 17.08
CA LEU A 72 -2.84 15.27 16.57
C LEU A 72 -2.96 16.80 16.48
N ASN A 73 -2.42 17.52 17.46
CA ASN A 73 -2.35 18.98 17.43
C ASN A 73 -1.43 19.49 16.33
N ALA A 74 -0.27 18.84 16.11
CA ALA A 74 0.63 19.19 15.02
C ALA A 74 -0.01 18.96 13.64
N LEU A 75 -0.75 17.86 13.46
CA LEU A 75 -1.51 17.57 12.22
C LEU A 75 -2.64 18.58 11.99
N ARG A 76 -3.34 19.00 13.04
CA ARG A 76 -4.37 20.04 12.94
C ARG A 76 -3.77 21.39 12.54
N ALA A 77 -2.67 21.79 13.18
CA ALA A 77 -1.95 23.01 12.83
C ALA A 77 -1.43 22.95 11.39
N PHE A 78 -0.93 21.79 10.94
CA PHE A 78 -0.51 21.54 9.57
C PHE A 78 -1.69 21.75 8.59
N GLN A 79 -2.87 21.20 8.90
CA GLN A 79 -4.07 21.36 8.08
C GLN A 79 -4.57 22.81 8.02
N GLU A 80 -4.46 23.56 9.12
CA GLU A 80 -4.87 24.97 9.19
C GLU A 80 -3.93 25.88 8.38
N GLN A 81 -2.63 25.58 8.36
CA GLN A 81 -1.64 26.33 7.58
C GLN A 81 -1.84 26.20 6.06
N GLU A 82 -2.41 25.09 5.59
CA GLU A 82 -2.68 24.91 4.15
C GLU A 82 -3.79 25.84 3.62
N GLY A 83 -4.60 26.47 4.48
CA GLY A 83 -5.66 27.39 4.05
C GLY A 83 -6.72 26.75 3.12
N PRO A 84 -7.78 27.48 2.73
CA PRO A 84 -8.82 26.93 1.86
C PRO A 84 -8.35 26.65 0.42
N SER A 85 -7.28 27.32 -0.03
CA SER A 85 -6.73 27.19 -1.39
C SER A 85 -5.53 26.25 -1.49
N GLY A 86 -4.92 25.87 -0.36
CA GLY A 86 -3.78 24.95 -0.31
C GLY A 86 -4.13 23.57 0.22
N ARG A 87 -5.40 23.28 0.53
CA ARG A 87 -5.85 21.91 0.82
C ARG A 87 -5.44 21.00 -0.31
N SER A 88 -4.56 20.04 -0.01
CA SER A 88 -4.12 19.08 -1.00
C SER A 88 -5.31 18.36 -1.64
N ALA A 89 -5.19 18.12 -2.95
CA ALA A 89 -6.20 17.41 -3.74
C ALA A 89 -6.48 15.99 -3.21
N ARG A 90 -5.51 15.38 -2.50
CA ARG A 90 -5.64 14.03 -1.95
C ARG A 90 -6.34 14.00 -0.59
N GLY A 91 -5.96 14.89 0.32
CA GLY A 91 -6.58 15.02 1.64
C GLY A 91 -6.27 13.84 2.58
N LEU A 92 -5.01 13.44 2.67
CA LEU A 92 -4.55 12.39 3.59
C LEU A 92 -4.52 12.87 5.05
N VAL A 93 -4.22 14.14 5.31
CA VAL A 93 -4.10 14.65 6.69
C VAL A 93 -5.33 14.30 7.54
N GLY A 94 -6.53 14.53 7.00
CA GLY A 94 -7.78 14.19 7.69
C GLY A 94 -7.97 12.69 7.91
N GLN A 95 -7.56 11.85 6.95
CA GLN A 95 -7.66 10.38 7.06
C GLN A 95 -6.66 9.83 8.09
N VAL A 96 -5.45 10.38 8.13
CA VAL A 96 -4.43 10.05 9.13
C VAL A 96 -4.91 10.45 10.52
N MET A 97 -5.43 11.67 10.69
CA MET A 97 -6.03 12.11 11.95
C MET A 97 -7.16 11.18 12.39
N GLN A 98 -8.09 10.82 11.50
CA GLN A 98 -9.17 9.89 11.82
C GLN A 98 -8.65 8.52 12.29
N ARG A 99 -7.61 7.99 11.64
CA ARG A 99 -6.99 6.71 12.02
C ARG A 99 -6.31 6.79 13.39
N LEU A 100 -5.61 7.89 13.69
CA LEU A 100 -4.99 8.14 14.99
C LEU A 100 -6.04 8.33 16.10
N GLU A 101 -7.11 9.08 15.84
CA GLU A 101 -8.22 9.27 16.77
C GLU A 101 -8.95 7.95 17.06
N GLN A 102 -9.08 7.06 16.08
CA GLN A 102 -9.61 5.71 16.30
C GLN A 102 -8.70 4.90 17.23
N GLY A 103 -7.38 4.99 17.05
CA GLY A 103 -6.40 4.40 17.97
C GLY A 103 -6.53 4.98 19.39
N ALA A 104 -6.69 6.30 19.52
CA ALA A 104 -6.89 6.96 20.81
C ALA A 104 -8.14 6.44 21.55
N ARG A 105 -9.25 6.24 20.82
CA ARG A 105 -10.48 5.63 21.36
C ARG A 105 -10.30 4.18 21.82
N GLN A 106 -9.28 3.50 21.29
CA GLN A 106 -8.89 2.14 21.67
C GLN A 106 -7.84 2.11 22.79
N GLY A 107 -7.46 3.28 23.33
CA GLY A 107 -6.52 3.41 24.45
C GLY A 107 -5.08 3.73 24.05
N MET A 108 -4.80 4.00 22.77
CA MET A 108 -3.48 4.44 22.33
C MET A 108 -3.20 5.86 22.86
N THR A 109 -2.16 6.03 23.67
CA THR A 109 -1.74 7.34 24.22
C THR A 109 -0.43 7.83 23.62
N THR A 110 0.41 6.91 23.15
CA THR A 110 1.68 7.19 22.47
C THR A 110 1.71 6.53 21.11
N ILE A 111 2.56 7.03 20.21
CA ILE A 111 2.84 6.41 18.92
C ILE A 111 4.32 6.52 18.60
N SER A 112 4.92 5.41 18.15
CA SER A 112 6.30 5.41 17.69
C SER A 112 6.42 6.05 16.31
N GLY A 113 7.60 6.61 16.00
CA GLY A 113 7.89 7.13 14.66
C GLY A 113 7.79 6.08 13.55
N CYS A 114 8.08 4.81 13.86
CA CYS A 114 7.93 3.71 12.92
C CYS A 114 6.47 3.38 12.63
N GLU A 115 5.61 3.35 13.65
CA GLU A 115 4.17 3.11 13.45
C GLU A 115 3.51 4.24 12.66
N PHE A 116 3.87 5.49 12.97
CA PHE A 116 3.36 6.62 12.20
C PHE A 116 3.80 6.56 10.74
N LYS A 117 5.09 6.28 10.47
CA LYS A 117 5.58 6.08 9.09
C LYS A 117 4.89 4.92 8.39
N LYS A 118 4.56 3.85 9.12
CA LYS A 118 3.80 2.71 8.59
C LYS A 118 2.37 3.11 8.21
N ILE A 119 1.69 3.91 9.03
CA ILE A 119 0.37 4.45 8.68
C ILE A 119 0.46 5.25 7.37
N LEU A 120 1.49 6.09 7.21
CA LEU A 120 1.69 6.88 6.00
C LEU A 120 2.04 6.01 4.78
N SER A 121 2.83 4.95 4.95
CA SER A 121 3.13 4.01 3.87
C SER A 121 1.89 3.22 3.44
N ASP A 122 1.04 2.78 4.37
CA ASP A 122 -0.18 2.06 4.03
C ASP A 122 -1.07 2.87 3.06
N PHE A 123 -1.23 4.18 3.29
CA PHE A 123 -1.98 5.05 2.38
C PHE A 123 -1.31 5.17 1.00
N ARG A 124 0.02 5.31 0.98
CA ARG A 124 0.79 5.38 -0.26
C ARG A 124 0.66 4.10 -1.09
N ASP A 125 0.75 2.95 -0.43
CA ASP A 125 0.67 1.64 -1.06
C ASP A 125 -0.73 1.41 -1.66
N ILE A 126 -1.79 1.82 -0.95
CA ILE A 126 -3.16 1.77 -1.47
C ILE A 126 -3.31 2.64 -2.73
N ASP A 127 -2.79 3.87 -2.70
CA ASP A 127 -2.85 4.79 -3.83
C ASP A 127 -2.05 4.27 -5.03
N GLU A 128 -0.85 3.72 -4.81
CA GLU A 128 0.01 3.17 -5.85
C GLU A 128 -0.60 1.91 -6.49
N GLN A 129 -1.13 1.00 -5.69
CA GLN A 129 -1.82 -0.19 -6.18
C GLN A 129 -3.01 0.21 -7.06
N LEU A 130 -3.82 1.18 -6.61
CA LEU A 130 -4.93 1.69 -7.40
C LEU A 130 -4.45 2.35 -8.70
N LEU A 131 -3.38 3.13 -8.66
CA LEU A 131 -2.79 3.78 -9.84
C LEU A 131 -2.37 2.74 -10.89
N VAL A 132 -1.70 1.66 -10.46
CA VAL A 132 -1.31 0.54 -11.34
C VAL A 132 -2.54 -0.07 -11.99
N LEU A 133 -3.59 -0.33 -11.20
CA LEU A 133 -4.82 -0.93 -11.72
C LEU A 133 -5.51 -0.04 -12.75
N ILE A 134 -5.70 1.26 -12.47
CA ILE A 134 -6.40 2.13 -13.43
C ILE A 134 -5.59 2.33 -14.72
N ARG A 135 -4.25 2.40 -14.63
CA ARG A 135 -3.36 2.53 -15.79
C ARG A 135 -3.43 1.31 -16.70
N ALA A 136 -3.61 0.12 -16.11
CA ALA A 136 -3.77 -1.10 -16.88
C ALA A 136 -5.17 -1.19 -17.50
N GLN A 137 -6.22 -0.82 -16.76
CA GLN A 137 -7.58 -1.23 -17.09
C GLN A 137 -8.40 -0.19 -17.85
N LEU A 138 -8.27 1.10 -17.52
CA LEU A 138 -9.04 2.14 -18.19
C LEU A 138 -8.70 2.29 -19.69
N PRO A 139 -7.43 2.17 -20.13
CA PRO A 139 -7.11 2.16 -21.56
C PRO A 139 -7.75 0.97 -22.30
N ASN A 140 -7.85 -0.20 -21.65
CA ASN A 140 -8.51 -1.36 -22.26
C ASN A 140 -10.00 -1.11 -22.47
N VAL A 141 -10.68 -0.46 -21.50
CA VAL A 141 -12.09 -0.06 -21.66
C VAL A 141 -12.25 0.91 -22.82
N ALA A 142 -11.35 1.89 -22.96
CA ALA A 142 -11.35 2.82 -24.09
C ALA A 142 -11.19 2.09 -25.44
N GLN A 143 -10.28 1.12 -25.52
CA GLN A 143 -10.07 0.31 -26.72
C GLN A 143 -11.30 -0.57 -27.04
N THR A 144 -11.91 -1.21 -26.04
CA THR A 144 -13.14 -1.98 -26.24
C THR A 144 -14.24 -1.10 -26.84
N LEU A 145 -14.43 0.11 -26.30
CA LEU A 145 -15.40 1.08 -26.82
C LEU A 145 -15.11 1.48 -28.27
N HIS A 146 -13.84 1.67 -28.61
CA HIS A 146 -13.40 2.00 -29.98
C HIS A 146 -13.79 0.92 -30.98
N HIS A 147 -13.65 -0.34 -30.59
CA HIS A 147 -13.90 -1.48 -31.46
C HIS A 147 -15.38 -1.91 -31.51
N LEU A 148 -16.28 -1.26 -30.77
CA LEU A 148 -17.71 -1.61 -30.77
C LEU A 148 -18.36 -1.53 -32.16
N ASP A 149 -17.94 -0.60 -33.02
CA ASP A 149 -18.45 -0.51 -34.40
C ASP A 149 -17.93 -1.65 -35.30
N SER A 150 -16.82 -2.29 -34.92
CA SER A 150 -16.20 -3.41 -35.66
C SER A 150 -16.66 -4.80 -35.21
N TYR A 151 -17.21 -4.92 -34.00
CA TYR A 151 -17.85 -6.15 -33.53
C TYR A 151 -19.33 -6.12 -33.92
N GLY A 152 -19.80 -7.10 -34.69
CA GLY A 152 -21.24 -7.30 -34.82
C GLY A 152 -21.88 -7.46 -33.43
N ASN A 153 -23.09 -6.93 -33.22
CA ASN A 153 -23.76 -6.84 -31.91
C ASN A 153 -23.80 -8.14 -31.06
N SER A 154 -23.55 -9.33 -31.64
CA SER A 154 -23.56 -10.61 -30.91
C SER A 154 -22.23 -10.94 -30.20
N ASP A 155 -21.09 -10.43 -30.68
CA ASP A 155 -19.76 -10.78 -30.14
C ASP A 155 -19.24 -9.72 -29.14
N ALA A 156 -19.86 -8.53 -29.12
CA ALA A 156 -19.49 -7.44 -28.23
C ALA A 156 -19.97 -7.62 -26.77
N ASP A 157 -21.09 -8.34 -26.58
CA ASP A 157 -21.74 -8.53 -25.27
C ASP A 157 -20.82 -9.16 -24.19
N PRO A 158 -20.09 -10.27 -24.43
CA PRO A 158 -19.22 -10.85 -23.39
C PRO A 158 -18.04 -9.93 -23.03
N VAL A 159 -17.47 -9.22 -24.01
CA VAL A 159 -16.34 -8.30 -23.79
C VAL A 159 -16.79 -7.08 -22.98
N LEU A 160 -17.95 -6.50 -23.34
CA LEU A 160 -18.54 -5.39 -22.59
C LEU A 160 -18.91 -5.79 -21.16
N ASN A 161 -19.46 -6.98 -20.95
CA ASN A 161 -19.76 -7.48 -19.62
C ASN A 161 -18.48 -7.64 -18.76
N ALA A 162 -17.38 -8.12 -19.36
CA ALA A 162 -16.09 -8.17 -18.67
C ALA A 162 -15.58 -6.77 -18.28
N CYS A 163 -15.74 -5.77 -19.16
CA CYS A 163 -15.40 -4.38 -18.83
C CYS A 163 -16.24 -3.83 -17.67
N VAL A 164 -17.54 -4.16 -17.62
CA VAL A 164 -18.43 -3.75 -16.51
C VAL A 164 -17.93 -4.33 -15.18
N GLN A 165 -17.63 -5.63 -15.13
CA GLN A 165 -17.09 -6.28 -13.92
C GLN A 165 -15.76 -5.67 -13.47
N GLU A 166 -14.87 -5.36 -14.42
CA GLU A 166 -13.60 -4.74 -14.10
C GLU A 166 -13.79 -3.33 -13.53
N ILE A 167 -14.74 -2.55 -14.04
CA ILE A 167 -15.07 -1.24 -13.48
C ILE A 167 -15.62 -1.36 -12.05
N GLU A 168 -16.46 -2.36 -11.75
CA GLU A 168 -16.94 -2.62 -10.38
C GLU A 168 -15.79 -2.93 -9.41
N ARG A 169 -14.80 -3.69 -9.88
CA ARG A 169 -13.57 -3.97 -9.12
C ARG A 169 -12.79 -2.68 -8.87
N LEU A 170 -12.55 -1.87 -9.91
CA LEU A 170 -11.87 -0.57 -9.79
C LEU A 170 -12.61 0.38 -8.85
N GLN A 171 -13.95 0.41 -8.87
CA GLN A 171 -14.74 1.22 -7.95
C GLN A 171 -14.52 0.79 -6.50
N SER A 172 -14.43 -0.51 -6.25
CA SER A 172 -14.19 -1.05 -4.91
C SER A 172 -12.80 -0.66 -4.39
N CYS A 173 -11.78 -0.72 -5.24
CA CYS A 173 -10.44 -0.23 -4.90
C CYS A 173 -10.42 1.30 -4.69
N ALA A 174 -11.11 2.06 -5.55
CA ALA A 174 -11.22 3.51 -5.41
C ALA A 174 -11.94 3.94 -4.12
N ARG A 175 -12.96 3.18 -3.68
CA ARG A 175 -13.60 3.39 -2.37
C ARG A 175 -12.63 3.13 -1.22
N GLN A 176 -11.87 2.05 -1.27
CA GLN A 176 -10.86 1.74 -0.24
C GLN A 176 -9.79 2.84 -0.14
N ALA A 177 -9.39 3.41 -1.27
CA ALA A 177 -8.48 4.54 -1.34
C ALA A 177 -9.13 5.90 -0.97
N ASN A 178 -10.41 5.97 -0.64
CA ASN A 178 -11.13 7.24 -0.46
C ASN A 178 -11.01 8.20 -1.67
N ALA A 179 -10.90 7.66 -2.88
CA ALA A 179 -10.78 8.41 -4.13
C ALA A 179 -12.17 8.80 -4.67
N ALA A 180 -12.89 9.66 -3.95
CA ALA A 180 -14.30 9.97 -4.22
C ALA A 180 -14.57 10.40 -5.68
N SER A 181 -13.75 11.29 -6.24
CA SER A 181 -13.92 11.74 -7.63
C SER A 181 -13.73 10.62 -8.66
N LEU A 182 -12.81 9.67 -8.39
CA LEU A 182 -12.62 8.50 -9.24
C LEU A 182 -13.81 7.54 -9.13
N VAL A 183 -14.34 7.32 -7.91
CA VAL A 183 -15.56 6.54 -7.71
C VAL A 183 -16.72 7.10 -8.54
N THR A 184 -16.96 8.43 -8.47
CA THR A 184 -18.02 9.07 -9.25
C THR A 184 -17.84 8.86 -10.76
N PHE A 185 -16.62 9.02 -11.27
CA PHE A 185 -16.33 8.77 -12.68
C PHE A 185 -16.61 7.32 -13.08
N LEU A 186 -16.10 6.37 -12.31
CA LEU A 186 -16.28 4.94 -12.58
C LEU A 186 -17.74 4.51 -12.47
N THR A 187 -18.54 5.11 -11.58
CA THR A 187 -19.99 4.89 -11.51
C THR A 187 -20.69 5.38 -12.78
N GLY A 188 -20.31 6.55 -13.28
CA GLY A 188 -20.83 7.07 -14.54
C GLY A 188 -20.45 6.19 -15.74
N LEU A 189 -19.21 5.72 -15.78
CA LEU A 189 -18.73 4.82 -16.84
C LEU A 189 -19.44 3.46 -16.80
N HIS A 190 -19.61 2.86 -15.62
CA HIS A 190 -20.37 1.63 -15.44
C HIS A 190 -21.81 1.76 -15.93
N SER A 191 -22.50 2.84 -15.54
CA SER A 191 -23.88 3.12 -15.96
C SER A 191 -23.96 3.29 -17.47
N PHE A 192 -22.99 3.98 -18.07
CA PHE A 192 -22.89 4.16 -19.52
C PHE A 192 -22.73 2.83 -20.26
N LEU A 193 -21.81 1.96 -19.83
CA LEU A 193 -21.61 0.64 -20.43
C LEU A 193 -22.85 -0.25 -20.28
N SER A 194 -23.49 -0.22 -19.12
CA SER A 194 -24.71 -0.99 -18.86
C SER A 194 -25.84 -0.58 -19.81
N LEU A 195 -26.00 0.71 -20.11
CA LEU A 195 -27.00 1.17 -21.09
C LEU A 195 -26.69 0.72 -22.52
N ILE A 196 -25.41 0.67 -22.91
CA ILE A 196 -24.99 0.16 -24.22
C ILE A 196 -25.39 -1.31 -24.35
N ILE A 197 -25.09 -2.13 -23.34
CA ILE A 197 -25.41 -3.57 -23.33
C ILE A 197 -26.93 -3.77 -23.34
N GLN A 198 -27.66 -3.14 -22.43
CA GLN A 198 -29.10 -3.35 -22.25
C GLN A 198 -29.92 -2.92 -23.46
N HIS A 199 -29.56 -1.80 -24.10
CA HIS A 199 -30.32 -1.24 -25.21
C HIS A 199 -29.67 -1.49 -26.58
N ARG A 200 -28.56 -2.24 -26.63
CA ARG A 200 -27.78 -2.53 -27.85
C ARG A 200 -27.49 -1.25 -28.65
N LEU A 201 -27.04 -0.22 -27.95
CA LEU A 201 -26.85 1.11 -28.52
C LEU A 201 -25.65 1.12 -29.45
N VAL A 202 -25.86 1.56 -30.69
CA VAL A 202 -24.76 1.92 -31.60
C VAL A 202 -24.31 3.33 -31.25
N LEU A 203 -23.04 3.48 -30.89
CA LEU A 203 -22.48 4.77 -30.49
C LEU A 203 -21.96 5.52 -31.71
N ALA A 204 -22.31 6.80 -31.82
CA ALA A 204 -21.67 7.65 -32.82
C ALA A 204 -20.16 7.81 -32.49
N PRO A 205 -19.24 7.81 -33.49
CA PRO A 205 -17.79 7.92 -33.27
C PRO A 205 -17.39 9.11 -32.38
N ARG A 206 -18.07 10.24 -32.52
CA ARG A 206 -17.86 11.43 -31.67
C ARG A 206 -18.09 11.17 -30.18
N ARG A 207 -19.03 10.29 -29.82
CA ARG A 207 -19.35 9.95 -28.42
C ARG A 207 -18.29 9.02 -27.85
N VAL A 208 -17.83 8.06 -28.65
CA VAL A 208 -16.71 7.18 -28.29
C VAL A 208 -15.45 8.01 -28.00
N ALA A 209 -15.07 8.90 -28.93
CA ALA A 209 -13.92 9.79 -28.76
C ALA A 209 -14.01 10.68 -27.52
N ALA A 210 -15.21 11.17 -27.17
CA ALA A 210 -15.42 11.95 -25.95
C ALA A 210 -15.20 11.13 -24.68
N VAL A 211 -15.63 9.87 -24.65
CA VAL A 211 -15.40 8.96 -23.52
C VAL A 211 -13.92 8.60 -23.39
N GLU A 212 -13.23 8.30 -24.51
CA GLU A 212 -11.79 8.06 -24.53
C GLU A 212 -11.00 9.27 -23.99
N ALA A 213 -11.34 10.48 -24.44
CA ALA A 213 -10.72 11.71 -23.97
C ALA A 213 -10.96 11.92 -22.46
N ARG A 214 -12.17 11.60 -21.98
CA ARG A 214 -12.48 11.69 -20.55
C ARG A 214 -11.72 10.67 -19.72
N ILE A 215 -11.59 9.43 -20.19
CA ILE A 215 -10.76 8.38 -19.55
C ILE A 215 -9.32 8.88 -19.41
N ARG A 216 -8.73 9.43 -20.48
CA ARG A 216 -7.37 9.96 -20.46
C ARG A 216 -7.21 11.11 -19.46
N SER A 217 -8.16 12.04 -19.46
CA SER A 217 -8.18 13.16 -18.51
C SER A 217 -8.26 12.69 -17.04
N VAL A 218 -9.05 11.65 -16.76
CA VAL A 218 -9.16 11.09 -15.40
C VAL A 218 -7.87 10.39 -14.98
N LEU A 219 -7.22 9.65 -15.87
CA LEU A 219 -5.91 9.05 -15.60
C LEU A 219 -4.89 10.11 -15.19
N THR A 220 -4.75 11.17 -16.00
CA THR A 220 -3.82 12.28 -15.68
C THR A 220 -4.18 12.98 -14.37
N ALA A 221 -5.47 13.22 -14.10
CA ALA A 221 -5.90 13.83 -12.85
C ALA A 221 -5.58 12.94 -11.64
N PHE A 222 -5.75 11.62 -11.77
CA PHE A 222 -5.45 10.68 -10.69
C PHE A 222 -3.95 10.53 -10.45
N GLU A 223 -3.12 10.58 -11.50
CA GLU A 223 -1.66 10.64 -11.34
C GLU A 223 -1.24 11.86 -10.52
N GLY A 224 -1.77 13.05 -10.83
CA GLY A 224 -1.54 14.25 -10.04
C GLY A 224 -2.04 14.13 -8.60
N TRP A 225 -3.17 13.46 -8.39
CA TRP A 225 -3.72 13.17 -7.08
C TRP A 225 -2.82 12.24 -6.24
N CYS A 226 -2.22 11.21 -6.84
CA CYS A 226 -1.23 10.36 -6.17
C CYS A 226 0.04 11.12 -5.80
N VAL A 227 0.55 11.97 -6.71
CA VAL A 227 1.73 12.83 -6.43
C VAL A 227 1.45 13.78 -5.28
N ALA A 228 0.25 14.39 -5.24
CA ALA A 228 -0.16 15.23 -4.11
C ALA A 228 -0.16 14.44 -2.79
N GLY A 229 -0.69 13.21 -2.80
CA GLY A 229 -0.67 12.32 -1.64
C GLY A 229 0.74 11.96 -1.15
N GLN A 230 1.68 11.70 -2.07
CA GLN A 230 3.08 11.46 -1.72
C GLN A 230 3.70 12.69 -1.03
N GLY A 231 3.44 13.89 -1.58
CA GLY A 231 3.87 15.15 -0.97
C GLY A 231 3.30 15.38 0.43
N GLU A 232 2.03 15.06 0.66
CA GLU A 232 1.41 15.10 1.99
C GLU A 232 2.07 14.12 2.96
N CYS A 233 2.28 12.86 2.55
CA CYS A 233 2.97 11.88 3.40
C CYS A 233 4.39 12.33 3.76
N ASP A 234 5.14 12.86 2.80
CA ASP A 234 6.49 13.35 3.04
C ASP A 234 6.49 14.55 3.99
N ALA A 235 5.53 15.47 3.86
CA ALA A 235 5.37 16.59 4.78
C ALA A 235 4.99 16.12 6.20
N MET A 236 4.01 15.23 6.33
CA MET A 236 3.59 14.67 7.62
C MET A 236 4.71 13.90 8.31
N SER A 237 5.55 13.16 7.56
CA SER A 237 6.65 12.38 8.12
C SER A 237 7.68 13.22 8.91
N ARG A 238 7.73 14.53 8.64
CA ARG A 238 8.62 15.50 9.31
C ARG A 238 8.03 16.09 10.60
N LEU A 239 6.76 15.79 10.91
CA LEU A 239 6.11 16.29 12.12
C LEU A 239 6.61 15.60 13.39
N LEU A 240 7.17 14.39 13.27
CA LEU A 240 7.82 13.71 14.38
C LEU A 240 9.30 14.11 14.46
N PRO A 241 9.85 14.28 15.68
CA PRO A 241 11.29 14.49 15.85
C PRO A 241 12.06 13.37 15.14
N ALA A 242 13.11 13.73 14.41
CA ALA A 242 14.03 12.74 13.86
C ALA A 242 14.62 11.93 15.03
N ALA A 243 14.44 10.60 14.98
CA ALA A 243 15.08 9.67 15.91
C ALA A 243 16.61 9.76 15.79
#